data_AF-A0A0B6Y3L1-F1
#
_entry.id   AF-A0A0B6Y3L1-F1
#
_cell.length_a   1.000
_cell.length_b   1.000
_cell.length_c   1.000
_cell.angle_alpha   90.00
_cell.angle_beta   90.00
_cell.angle_gamma   90.00
#
_symmetry.space_group_name_H-M   'P 1'
#
loop_
_entity.id
_entity.type
_entity.pdbx_description
1 polymer ?
#
loop_
_entity_poly.entity_id
_entity_poly.type
_entity_poly.pdbx_seq_one_letter_code
_entity_poly.pdbx_strand_id
1 'polypeptide(L)' 'RVIATDTDDGINAQMKFKLLNDPSDGFQVSEDGLITTMKSFDREHIDQYLIVVSVNDMGTPSKTSSSTLTI' A
#
# COMPACT_ATOMS: atom_id res chain seq x y z
N ARG A 1 0.52 -5.95 6.75
CA ARG A 1 1.80 -5.54 6.10
C ARG A 1 1.80 -6.07 4.68
N VAL A 2 2.15 -5.24 3.72
CA VAL A 2 2.35 -5.62 2.31
C VAL A 2 3.83 -5.82 2.04
N ILE A 3 4.15 -6.73 1.11
CA ILE A 3 5.52 -7.03 0.70
C ILE A 3 5.54 -6.92 -0.81
N ALA A 4 6.53 -6.20 -1.33
CA ALA A 4 6.86 -6.19 -2.75
C ALA A 4 8.31 -6.65 -2.90
N THR A 5 8.59 -7.33 -4.00
CA THR A 5 9.89 -7.90 -4.32
C THR A 5 10.31 -7.42 -5.69
N ASP A 6 11.51 -6.87 -5.78
CA ASP A 6 12.15 -6.43 -7.02
C ASP A 6 13.41 -7.28 -7.19
N THR A 7 13.68 -7.69 -8.42
CA THR A 7 14.85 -8.48 -8.78
C THR A 7 16.07 -7.61 -9.05
N ASP A 8 15.90 -6.29 -9.12
CA ASP A 8 16.96 -5.33 -9.35
C ASP A 8 17.72 -5.01 -8.05
N ASP A 9 19.04 -4.78 -8.16
CA ASP A 9 19.90 -4.41 -7.04
C ASP A 9 20.11 -2.87 -6.94
N GLY A 10 20.40 -2.37 -5.73
CA GLY A 10 20.77 -0.96 -5.51
C GLY A 10 19.58 -0.01 -5.35
N ILE A 11 19.69 1.24 -5.83
CA ILE A 11 18.61 2.25 -5.71
C ILE A 11 17.32 1.76 -6.38
N ASN A 12 17.43 0.95 -7.43
CA ASN A 12 16.28 0.37 -8.12
C ASN A 12 15.48 -0.60 -7.22
N ALA A 13 16.10 -1.19 -6.18
CA ALA A 13 15.42 -2.00 -5.17
C ALA A 13 14.65 -1.17 -4.13
N GLN A 14 14.84 0.16 -4.10
CA GLN A 14 14.11 1.03 -3.18
C GLN A 14 12.67 1.18 -3.65
N MET A 15 11.75 0.71 -2.81
CA MET A 15 10.33 0.72 -3.07
C MET A 15 9.63 1.75 -2.20
N LYS A 16 8.74 2.53 -2.80
CA LYS A 16 7.85 3.43 -2.07
C LYS A 16 6.41 2.96 -2.18
N PHE A 17 5.84 2.59 -1.04
CA PHE A 17 4.44 2.22 -0.91
C PHE A 17 3.57 3.46 -0.73
N LYS A 18 2.39 3.46 -1.36
CA LYS A 18 1.38 4.52 -1.26
C LYS A 18 -0.02 3.92 -1.37
N LEU A 19 -0.97 4.48 -0.63
CA LEU A 19 -2.38 4.19 -0.84
C LEU A 19 -2.88 4.99 -2.06
N LEU A 20 -3.44 4.29 -3.05
CA LEU A 20 -4.10 4.90 -4.21
C LEU A 20 -5.55 5.27 -3.90
N ASN A 21 -6.19 4.52 -3.02
CA ASN A 21 -7.47 4.90 -2.44
C ASN A 21 -7.53 4.51 -0.96
N ASP A 22 -8.27 5.32 -0.22
CA ASP A 22 -8.72 5.03 1.12
C ASP A 22 -10.13 5.63 1.25
N PRO A 23 -11.19 4.85 0.96
CA PRO A 23 -12.56 5.36 1.00
C PRO A 23 -12.99 5.86 2.39
N SER A 24 -12.24 5.50 3.42
CA SER A 24 -12.56 5.78 4.81
C SER A 24 -11.69 6.87 5.42
N ASP A 25 -10.63 7.32 4.74
CA ASP A 25 -9.54 8.11 5.34
C ASP A 25 -9.07 7.52 6.69
N GLY A 26 -9.09 6.20 6.78
CA GLY A 26 -8.88 5.43 8.01
C GLY A 26 -7.63 4.55 7.97
N PHE A 27 -6.89 4.53 6.87
CA PHE A 27 -5.70 3.73 6.68
C PHE A 27 -4.51 4.62 6.33
N GLN A 28 -3.33 4.23 6.81
CA GLN A 28 -2.07 4.79 6.36
C GLN A 28 -1.11 3.66 6.01
N VAL A 29 -0.20 3.91 5.07
CA VAL A 29 0.88 3.00 4.71
C VAL A 29 2.22 3.69 4.90
N SER A 30 3.14 3.02 5.59
CA SER A 30 4.53 3.48 5.75
C SER A 30 5.38 3.08 4.54
N GLU A 31 6.59 3.64 4.46
CA GLU A 31 7.54 3.34 3.37
C GLU A 31 8.01 1.88 3.34
N ASP A 32 7.91 1.14 4.46
CA ASP A 32 8.21 -0.30 4.54
C ASP A 32 6.99 -1.20 4.30
N GLY A 33 5.84 -0.63 3.90
CA GLY A 33 4.63 -1.38 3.59
C GLY A 33 3.82 -1.82 4.82
N LEU A 34 4.05 -1.23 5.99
CA LEU A 34 3.16 -1.43 7.14
C LEU A 34 1.88 -0.60 6.94
N ILE A 35 0.74 -1.28 6.96
CA ILE A 35 -0.58 -0.63 6.93
C ILE A 35 -1.10 -0.56 8.36
N THR A 36 -1.50 0.62 8.79
CA THR A 36 -2.10 0.83 10.11
C THR A 36 -3.40 1.60 9.99
N THR A 37 -4.27 1.38 10.98
CA THR A 37 -5.57 2.06 11.09
C THR A 37 -5.43 3.38 11.85
N MET A 38 -6.01 4.45 11.32
CA MET A 38 -6.03 5.79 11.93
C MET A 38 -7.27 6.04 12.78
N LYS A 39 -8.28 5.16 12.70
CA LYS A 39 -9.53 5.24 13.43
C LYS A 39 -10.08 3.85 13.76
N SER A 40 -11.08 3.80 14.62
CA SER A 40 -11.85 2.59 14.88
C SER A 40 -12.76 2.28 13.69
N PHE A 41 -12.83 1.00 13.34
CA PHE A 41 -13.72 0.47 12.32
C PHE A 41 -14.80 -0.36 12.98
N ASP A 42 -16.05 -0.08 12.64
CA ASP A 42 -17.20 -0.86 13.10
C ASP A 42 -17.70 -1.75 11.97
N ARG A 43 -17.53 -3.06 12.17
CA ARG A 43 -17.92 -4.07 11.17
C ARG A 43 -19.44 -4.23 11.05
N GLU A 44 -20.22 -3.71 11.99
CA GLU A 44 -21.69 -3.73 11.90
C GLU A 44 -22.23 -2.64 10.98
N HIS A 45 -21.42 -1.62 10.70
CA HIS A 45 -21.75 -0.53 9.77
C HIS A 45 -21.14 -0.72 8.38
N ILE A 46 -19.90 -1.24 8.30
CA ILE A 46 -19.22 -1.53 7.04
C ILE A 46 -18.51 -2.88 7.15
N ASP A 47 -18.99 -3.84 6.37
CA ASP A 47 -18.52 -5.22 6.45
C ASP A 47 -17.10 -5.42 5.88
N GLN A 48 -16.72 -4.60 4.90
CA GLN A 48 -15.47 -4.70 4.16
C GLN A 48 -14.93 -3.34 3.70
N TYR A 49 -13.63 -3.16 3.80
CA TYR A 49 -12.91 -2.02 3.21
C TYR A 49 -12.02 -2.48 2.06
N LEU A 50 -12.21 -1.87 0.90
CA LEU A 50 -11.38 -2.09 -0.29
C LEU A 50 -10.38 -0.94 -0.44
N ILE A 51 -9.12 -1.22 -0.12
CA ILE A 51 -8.01 -0.27 -0.30
C ILE A 51 -7.04 -0.80 -1.35
N VAL A 52 -6.42 0.09 -2.09
CA VAL A 52 -5.49 -0.19 -3.18
C VAL A 52 -4.17 0.42 -2.78
N VAL A 53 -3.15 -0.44 -2.69
CA VAL A 53 -1.78 -0.03 -2.42
C VAL A 53 -1.02 -0.08 -3.73
N SER A 54 -0.25 0.96 -4.01
CA SER A 54 0.76 0.96 -5.07
C SER A 54 2.15 0.93 -4.47
N VAL A 55 3.06 0.32 -5.22
CA VAL A 55 4.49 0.35 -4.96
C VAL A 55 5.18 0.83 -6.23
N ASN A 56 6.10 1.77 -6.07
CA ASN A 56 6.92 2.28 -7.15
C ASN A 56 8.39 1.97 -6.84
N ASP A 57 9.09 1.40 -7.81
CA ASP A 57 10.56 1.35 -7.77
C ASP A 57 11.14 2.76 -7.97
N MET A 58 12.41 2.94 -7.65
CA MET A 58 13.15 4.18 -7.96
C MET A 58 13.99 4.04 -9.25
N GLY A 59 13.61 3.11 -10.13
CA GLY A 59 14.30 2.87 -11.40
C GLY A 59 14.07 3.97 -12.44
N THR A 60 14.86 3.95 -13.52
CA THR A 60 14.65 4.81 -14.69
C THR A 60 14.62 3.97 -15.98
N PRO A 61 13.45 3.74 -16.62
CA PRO A 61 12.13 4.24 -16.23
C PRO A 61 11.61 3.57 -14.95
N SER A 62 10.82 4.31 -14.16
CA SER A 62 10.21 3.76 -12.95
C SER A 62 9.07 2.81 -13.29
N LYS A 63 8.99 1.68 -12.58
CA LYS A 63 7.87 0.74 -12.68
C LYS A 63 6.99 0.85 -11.45
N THR A 64 5.69 0.73 -11.69
CA THR A 64 4.66 0.74 -10.66
C THR A 64 3.93 -0.60 -10.66
N SER A 65 3.67 -1.13 -9.47
CA SER A 65 2.75 -2.26 -9.26
C SER A 65 1.68 -1.84 -8.27
N SER A 66 0.48 -2.40 -8.39
CA SER A 66 -0.62 -2.14 -7.47
C SER A 66 -1.36 -3.42 -7.08
N SER A 67 -1.94 -3.41 -5.88
CA SER A 67 -2.70 -4.53 -5.35
C SER A 67 -3.87 -4.02 -4.51
N THR A 68 -4.99 -4.72 -4.62
CA THR A 68 -6.20 -4.44 -3.83
C THR A 68 -6.23 -5.34 -2.60
N LEU A 69 -6.43 -4.73 -1.43
CA LEU A 69 -6.60 -5.40 -0.16
C LEU A 69 -8.07 -5.28 0.27
N THR A 70 -8.64 -6.40 0.70
CA THR A 70 -9.94 -6.46 1.35
C THR A 70 -9.71 -6.65 2.85
N ILE A 71 -10.20 -5.73 3.66
CA ILE A 71 -10.10 -5.73 5.13
C ILE A 71 -11.48 -5.96 5.73
#